data_AF-A0A1B8GC69-F1
#
_entry.id   AF-A0A1B8GC69-F1
#
_cell.length_a   1.000
_cell.length_b   1.000
_cell.length_c   1.000
_cell.angle_alpha   90.00
_cell.angle_beta   90.00
_cell.angle_gamma   90.00
#
_symmetry.space_group_name_H-M   'P 1'
#
loop_
_entity.id
_entity.type
_entity.pdbx_description
1 polymer ?
#
loop_
_entity_poly.entity_id
_entity_poly.type
_entity_poly.pdbx_seq_one_letter_code
_entity_poly.pdbx_strand_id
1 'polypeptide(L)'
;MAPTPPPSSVLTAFSLTTPPTPLPGGQNTSFLSGTTVLKHIPPTPTSEAEWTSHTLSLLPPSPHFTIPTPLLASTGSYVHENWTATTFYPGTAHPVGHWDALFSAARHFHASLDGIPRPDFLRKRTHPWARADGVAWGEESVDIVPALAPLYSRLVSLRKEVGVVIAQLVHGDLSGNILFSDDKPPVIIDFSPFYRCVDYAVAIAVVDGIADFGEGEEEVLGASGLGTGRHAVQMLVRALLFRVVARSELVGVMGEVGAREMRGFERVMGVIEKYV
;
A
#
# COMPACT_ATOMS: atom_id res chain seq x y z
N MET A 1 -2.54 19.50 14.31
CA MET A 1 -2.52 20.71 13.47
C MET A 1 -3.42 20.46 12.27
N ALA A 2 -4.24 21.43 11.86
CA ALA A 2 -4.96 21.31 10.59
C ALA A 2 -3.96 21.27 9.42
N PRO A 3 -4.22 20.50 8.36
CA PRO A 3 -3.30 20.41 7.23
C PRO A 3 -3.16 21.76 6.53
N THR A 4 -1.94 22.08 6.11
CA THR A 4 -1.66 23.31 5.38
C THR A 4 -2.25 23.19 3.97
N PRO A 5 -3.14 24.11 3.54
CA PRO A 5 -3.72 24.07 2.20
C PRO A 5 -2.66 24.32 1.13
N PRO A 6 -2.89 23.82 -0.10
CA PRO A 6 -1.99 24.10 -1.22
C PRO A 6 -1.95 25.61 -1.51
N PRO A 7 -0.75 26.18 -1.78
CA PRO A 7 -0.61 27.58 -2.08
C PRO A 7 -1.27 27.94 -3.43
N SER A 8 -1.54 29.23 -3.63
CA SER A 8 -2.15 29.71 -4.88
C SER A 8 -1.30 29.45 -6.13
N SER A 9 0.02 29.38 -5.98
CA SER A 9 0.97 28.94 -7.02
C SER A 9 0.64 27.53 -7.51
N VAL A 10 0.40 26.60 -6.60
CA VAL A 10 0.03 25.21 -6.91
C VAL A 10 -1.33 25.14 -7.60
N LEU A 11 -2.34 25.88 -7.11
CA LEU A 11 -3.64 25.93 -7.77
C LEU A 11 -3.51 26.47 -9.20
N THR A 12 -2.73 27.54 -9.39
CA THR A 12 -2.46 28.13 -10.71
C THR A 12 -1.74 27.16 -11.63
N ALA A 13 -0.73 26.46 -11.12
CA ALA A 13 0.06 25.50 -11.89
C ALA A 13 -0.80 24.35 -12.44
N PHE A 14 -1.78 23.88 -11.66
CA PHE A 14 -2.72 22.83 -12.09
C PHE A 14 -4.02 23.39 -12.71
N SER A 15 -4.08 24.69 -13.01
CA SER A 15 -5.26 25.35 -13.61
C SER A 15 -6.56 25.21 -12.80
N LEU A 16 -6.44 25.24 -11.46
CA LEU A 16 -7.54 25.04 -10.53
C LEU A 16 -8.10 26.37 -10.03
N THR A 17 -9.42 26.55 -10.16
CA THR A 17 -10.13 27.77 -9.74
C THR A 17 -11.00 27.56 -8.50
N THR A 18 -11.35 26.31 -8.19
CA THR A 18 -12.17 25.97 -7.02
C THR A 18 -11.30 25.99 -5.75
N PRO A 19 -11.73 26.65 -4.65
CA PRO A 19 -11.00 26.60 -3.39
C PRO A 19 -10.80 25.15 -2.89
N PRO A 20 -9.59 24.77 -2.45
CA PRO A 20 -9.30 23.42 -1.99
C PRO A 20 -9.95 23.14 -0.63
N THR A 21 -10.64 22.01 -0.52
CA THR A 21 -11.20 21.49 0.75
C THR A 21 -10.44 20.25 1.21
N PRO A 22 -10.10 20.10 2.50
CA PRO A 22 -9.43 18.89 2.99
C PRO A 22 -10.25 17.64 2.70
N LEU A 23 -9.59 16.58 2.23
CA LEU A 23 -10.19 15.25 2.13
C LEU A 23 -9.90 14.45 3.41
N PRO A 24 -10.89 13.76 3.99
CA PRO A 24 -10.66 12.88 5.13
C PRO A 24 -9.88 11.63 4.68
N GLY A 25 -8.99 11.14 5.55
CA GLY A 25 -8.29 9.87 5.36
C GLY A 25 -6.78 10.00 5.13
N GLY A 26 -6.10 8.86 5.09
CA GLY A 26 -4.64 8.78 4.97
C GLY A 26 -3.92 9.59 6.03
N GLN A 27 -2.90 10.36 5.61
CA GLN A 27 -2.16 11.28 6.48
C GLN A 27 -2.82 12.67 6.61
N ASN A 28 -4.06 12.83 6.12
CA ASN A 28 -4.79 14.10 6.06
C ASN A 28 -4.05 15.21 5.30
N THR A 29 -3.24 14.86 4.29
CA THR A 29 -2.46 15.81 3.49
C THR A 29 -3.06 16.09 2.10
N SER A 30 -4.23 15.51 1.82
CA SER A 30 -4.90 15.60 0.53
C SER A 30 -6.03 16.62 0.54
N PHE A 31 -6.18 17.35 -0.56
CA PHE A 31 -7.20 18.37 -0.76
C PHE A 31 -7.95 18.13 -2.06
N LEU A 32 -9.26 18.38 -2.07
CA LEU A 32 -10.09 18.36 -3.26
C LEU A 32 -10.31 19.79 -3.74
N SER A 33 -10.02 20.05 -5.01
CA SER A 33 -10.38 21.28 -5.71
C SER A 33 -11.18 20.92 -6.97
N GLY A 34 -12.49 21.13 -6.93
CA GLY A 34 -13.40 20.70 -8.00
C GLY A 34 -13.37 19.18 -8.15
N THR A 35 -12.79 18.70 -9.25
CA THR A 35 -12.61 17.27 -9.56
C THR A 35 -11.15 16.82 -9.49
N THR A 36 -10.29 17.60 -8.82
CA THR A 36 -8.85 17.31 -8.72
C THR A 36 -8.45 17.10 -7.26
N VAL A 37 -7.79 15.98 -6.99
CA VAL A 37 -7.12 15.71 -5.72
C VAL A 37 -5.70 16.22 -5.78
N LEU A 38 -5.37 17.13 -4.87
CA LEU A 38 -4.02 17.62 -4.62
C LEU A 38 -3.44 16.89 -3.42
N LYS A 39 -2.29 16.23 -3.60
CA LYS A 39 -1.57 15.53 -2.53
C LYS A 39 -0.21 16.16 -2.31
N HIS A 40 0.05 16.61 -1.09
CA HIS A 40 1.38 17.02 -0.66
C HIS A 40 2.26 15.78 -0.51
N ILE A 41 3.37 15.71 -1.26
CA ILE A 41 4.18 14.50 -1.38
C ILE A 41 5.18 14.25 -0.25
N PRO A 42 5.75 15.24 0.47
CA PRO A 42 6.69 14.98 1.54
C PRO A 42 6.07 14.05 2.60
N PRO A 43 6.82 13.01 3.03
CA PRO A 43 8.26 12.84 2.86
C PRO A 43 8.72 12.15 1.55
N THR A 44 7.82 11.81 0.62
CA THR A 44 8.19 11.17 -0.66
C THR A 44 9.07 12.11 -1.51
N PRO A 45 10.25 11.64 -1.98
CA PRO A 45 11.09 12.42 -2.87
C PRO A 45 10.38 12.79 -4.17
N THR A 46 10.62 14.01 -4.67
CA THR A 46 10.04 14.52 -5.92
C THR A 46 10.24 13.58 -7.11
N SER A 47 11.44 13.00 -7.27
CA SER A 47 11.75 12.08 -8.37
C SER A 47 10.93 10.79 -8.32
N GLU A 48 10.60 10.31 -7.13
CA GLU A 48 9.76 9.13 -6.94
C GLU A 48 8.29 9.45 -7.26
N ALA A 49 7.80 10.60 -6.82
CA ALA A 49 6.44 11.06 -7.11
C ALA A 49 6.23 11.34 -8.62
N GLU A 50 7.23 11.94 -9.27
CA GLU A 50 7.26 12.12 -10.73
C GLU A 50 7.22 10.78 -11.46
N TRP A 51 8.13 9.86 -11.09
CA TRP A 51 8.17 8.53 -11.70
C TRP A 51 6.85 7.78 -11.51
N THR A 52 6.26 7.87 -10.32
CA THR A 52 5.00 7.21 -10.00
C THR A 52 3.87 7.76 -10.86
N SER A 53 3.73 9.08 -10.92
CA SER A 53 2.68 9.76 -11.71
C SER A 53 2.84 9.47 -13.20
N HIS A 54 4.06 9.51 -13.71
CA HIS A 54 4.35 9.18 -15.10
C HIS A 54 4.07 7.70 -15.41
N THR A 55 4.47 6.78 -14.52
CA THR A 55 4.23 5.34 -14.73
C THR A 55 2.74 5.03 -14.77
N LEU A 56 1.96 5.59 -13.83
CA LEU A 56 0.52 5.39 -13.77
C LEU A 56 -0.21 6.04 -14.95
N SER A 57 0.27 7.17 -15.49
CA SER A 57 -0.34 7.82 -16.64
C SER A 57 -0.17 7.07 -17.96
N LEU A 58 0.80 6.15 -18.03
CA LEU A 58 1.07 5.30 -19.19
C LEU A 58 0.29 3.98 -19.17
N LEU A 59 -0.36 3.63 -18.05
CA LEU A 59 -1.11 2.39 -17.96
C LEU A 59 -2.35 2.42 -18.85
N PRO A 60 -2.66 1.34 -19.58
CA PRO A 60 -3.85 1.29 -20.41
C PRO A 60 -5.12 1.27 -19.55
N PRO A 61 -6.25 1.77 -20.07
CA PRO A 61 -7.54 1.62 -19.40
C PRO A 61 -7.87 0.15 -19.12
N SER A 62 -8.55 -0.11 -18.01
CA SER A 62 -8.95 -1.44 -17.58
C SER A 62 -10.44 -1.48 -17.23
N PRO A 63 -11.18 -2.55 -17.57
CA PRO A 63 -12.53 -2.75 -17.07
C PRO A 63 -12.55 -3.25 -15.61
N HIS A 64 -11.40 -3.65 -15.05
CA HIS A 64 -11.32 -4.30 -13.74
C HIS A 64 -10.90 -3.34 -12.61
N PHE A 65 -10.31 -2.20 -12.95
CA PHE A 65 -9.90 -1.17 -12.00
C PHE A 65 -9.81 0.19 -12.69
N THR A 66 -9.83 1.25 -11.88
CA THR A 66 -9.62 2.62 -12.33
C THR A 66 -8.38 3.20 -11.64
N ILE A 67 -7.59 3.98 -12.37
CA ILE A 67 -6.48 4.76 -11.82
C ILE A 67 -6.83 6.25 -11.92
N PRO A 68 -6.76 7.02 -10.81
CA PRO A 68 -6.80 8.47 -10.85
C PRO A 68 -5.79 9.00 -11.87
N THR A 69 -6.26 9.70 -12.90
CA THR A 69 -5.39 10.22 -13.96
C THR A 69 -4.46 11.28 -13.38
N PRO A 70 -3.13 11.08 -13.42
CA PRO A 70 -2.17 12.09 -12.99
C PRO A 70 -2.19 13.29 -13.93
N LEU A 71 -2.24 14.50 -13.36
CA LEU A 71 -2.33 15.75 -14.11
C LEU A 71 -0.97 16.44 -14.17
N LEU A 72 -0.59 16.93 -15.35
CA LEU A 72 0.59 17.76 -15.51
C LEU A 72 0.29 19.18 -15.01
N ALA A 73 1.25 19.75 -14.28
CA ALA A 73 1.31 21.18 -14.06
C ALA A 73 1.60 21.91 -15.39
N SER A 74 1.33 23.20 -15.44
CA SER A 74 1.66 24.08 -16.56
C SER A 74 3.16 24.12 -16.90
N THR A 75 4.02 23.65 -15.99
CA THR A 75 5.46 23.46 -16.20
C THR A 75 5.81 22.19 -16.98
N GLY A 76 4.85 21.29 -17.25
CA GLY A 76 5.08 20.00 -17.90
C GLY A 76 5.57 18.89 -16.97
N SER A 77 5.47 19.09 -15.65
CA SER A 77 5.89 18.14 -14.59
C SER A 77 4.66 17.66 -13.81
N TYR A 78 4.67 16.44 -13.27
CA TYR A 78 3.58 15.95 -12.41
C TYR A 78 3.67 16.49 -10.98
N VAL A 79 4.85 16.97 -10.57
CA VAL A 79 5.11 17.59 -9.28
C VAL A 79 5.37 19.08 -9.45
N HIS A 80 4.64 19.88 -8.70
CA HIS A 80 4.87 21.32 -8.58
C HIS A 80 4.89 21.73 -7.11
N GLU A 81 5.98 22.36 -6.65
CA GLU A 81 6.14 22.82 -5.26
C GLU A 81 5.80 21.73 -4.20
N ASN A 82 6.18 20.48 -4.44
CA ASN A 82 5.87 19.32 -3.59
C ASN A 82 4.40 18.88 -3.57
N TRP A 83 3.64 19.22 -4.61
CA TRP A 83 2.27 18.75 -4.81
C TRP A 83 2.14 17.95 -6.09
N THR A 84 1.34 16.89 -6.02
CA THR A 84 0.85 16.14 -7.19
C THR A 84 -0.64 16.38 -7.34
N ALA A 85 -1.14 16.24 -8.56
CA ALA A 85 -2.56 16.37 -8.89
C ALA A 85 -3.06 15.11 -9.61
N THR A 86 -4.21 14.60 -9.18
CA THR A 86 -4.90 13.48 -9.85
C THR A 86 -6.39 13.76 -9.98
N THR A 87 -7.07 13.10 -10.91
CA THR A 87 -8.54 13.19 -11.00
C THR A 87 -9.20 12.54 -9.78
N PHE A 88 -10.20 13.20 -9.23
CA PHE A 88 -11.02 12.70 -8.12
C PHE A 88 -11.97 11.60 -8.59
N TYR A 89 -12.09 10.55 -7.77
CA TYR A 89 -13.11 9.53 -7.89
C TYR A 89 -13.87 9.35 -6.58
N PRO A 90 -15.21 9.25 -6.62
CA PRO A 90 -15.99 8.95 -5.43
C PRO A 90 -15.81 7.48 -5.02
N GLY A 91 -15.89 7.21 -3.72
CA GLY A 91 -15.87 5.87 -3.17
C GLY A 91 -15.38 5.85 -1.73
N THR A 92 -15.43 4.69 -1.10
CA THR A 92 -14.95 4.47 0.27
C THR A 92 -13.77 3.51 0.28
N ALA A 93 -12.72 3.87 1.03
CA ALA A 93 -11.56 3.01 1.28
C ALA A 93 -11.87 2.00 2.41
N HIS A 94 -12.88 1.16 2.22
CA HIS A 94 -13.33 0.20 3.22
C HIS A 94 -13.52 -1.19 2.58
N PRO A 95 -12.58 -2.13 2.78
CA PRO A 95 -12.54 -3.40 2.05
C PRO A 95 -13.53 -4.46 2.56
N VAL A 96 -14.09 -4.31 3.78
CA VAL A 96 -15.04 -5.28 4.34
C VAL A 96 -16.27 -5.40 3.43
N GLY A 97 -16.62 -6.63 3.05
CA GLY A 97 -17.67 -6.92 2.07
C GLY A 97 -17.25 -6.77 0.61
N HIS A 98 -16.00 -6.37 0.34
CA HIS A 98 -15.47 -6.11 -1.01
C HIS A 98 -14.14 -6.84 -1.30
N TRP A 99 -13.76 -7.86 -0.51
CA TRP A 99 -12.49 -8.56 -0.67
C TRP A 99 -12.29 -9.20 -2.05
N ASP A 100 -13.32 -9.82 -2.62
CA ASP A 100 -13.24 -10.38 -3.98
C ASP A 100 -12.91 -9.29 -5.01
N ALA A 101 -13.58 -8.14 -4.91
CA ALA A 101 -13.35 -7.00 -5.78
C ALA A 101 -11.94 -6.41 -5.56
N LEU A 102 -11.48 -6.33 -4.31
CA LEU A 102 -10.14 -5.88 -3.94
C LEU A 102 -9.06 -6.74 -4.61
N PHE A 103 -9.12 -8.06 -4.40
CA PHE A 103 -8.10 -8.97 -4.93
C PHE A 103 -8.17 -9.11 -6.44
N SER A 104 -9.37 -9.04 -7.03
CA SER A 104 -9.54 -8.99 -8.48
C SER A 104 -8.89 -7.73 -9.07
N ALA A 105 -9.20 -6.54 -8.54
CA ALA A 105 -8.61 -5.28 -9.01
C ALA A 105 -7.08 -5.28 -8.84
N ALA A 106 -6.58 -5.72 -7.67
CA ALA A 106 -5.15 -5.78 -7.39
C ALA A 106 -4.39 -6.67 -8.38
N ARG A 107 -4.91 -7.86 -8.70
CA ARG A 107 -4.29 -8.76 -9.68
C ARG A 107 -4.24 -8.17 -11.08
N HIS A 108 -5.34 -7.57 -11.55
CA HIS A 108 -5.37 -6.94 -12.87
C HIS A 108 -4.43 -5.72 -12.92
N PHE A 109 -4.33 -4.97 -11.84
CA PHE A 109 -3.40 -3.86 -11.74
C PHE A 109 -1.94 -4.31 -11.74
N HIS A 110 -1.57 -5.32 -10.95
CA HIS A 110 -0.22 -5.87 -10.99
C HIS A 110 0.11 -6.45 -12.36
N ALA A 111 -0.85 -7.12 -13.02
CA ALA A 111 -0.66 -7.57 -14.40
C ALA A 111 -0.37 -6.42 -15.39
N SER A 112 -0.96 -5.24 -15.18
CA SER A 112 -0.65 -4.05 -16.01
C SER A 112 0.73 -3.44 -15.74
N LEU A 113 1.36 -3.80 -14.61
CA LEU A 113 2.70 -3.36 -14.25
C LEU A 113 3.81 -4.32 -14.72
N ASP A 114 3.43 -5.47 -15.30
CA ASP A 114 4.38 -6.46 -15.77
C ASP A 114 5.33 -5.89 -16.84
N GLY A 115 6.59 -6.29 -16.79
CA GLY A 115 7.64 -5.81 -17.69
C GLY A 115 8.19 -4.41 -17.37
N ILE A 116 7.59 -3.64 -16.45
CA ILE A 116 8.16 -2.37 -16.01
C ILE A 116 9.39 -2.64 -15.12
N PRO A 117 10.58 -2.11 -15.47
CA PRO A 117 11.80 -2.40 -14.74
C PRO A 117 11.77 -1.82 -13.34
N ARG A 118 12.49 -2.46 -12.40
CA ARG A 118 12.66 -1.96 -11.03
C ARG A 118 13.29 -0.56 -11.05
N PRO A 119 12.61 0.49 -10.58
CA PRO A 119 13.20 1.82 -10.49
C PRO A 119 14.29 1.88 -9.40
N ASP A 120 15.35 2.66 -9.65
CA ASP A 120 16.54 2.67 -8.81
C ASP A 120 16.32 3.25 -7.41
N PHE A 121 15.33 4.14 -7.23
CA PHE A 121 15.04 4.72 -5.93
C PHE A 121 14.55 3.67 -4.92
N LEU A 122 13.96 2.55 -5.37
CA LEU A 122 13.47 1.50 -4.46
C LEU A 122 14.60 0.93 -3.58
N ARG A 123 15.81 0.80 -4.13
CA ARG A 123 16.97 0.32 -3.38
C ARG A 123 17.51 1.35 -2.38
N LYS A 124 17.14 2.63 -2.52
CA LYS A 124 17.66 3.75 -1.71
C LYS A 124 16.71 4.13 -0.58
N ARG A 125 15.50 3.58 -0.54
CA ARG A 125 14.50 3.88 0.49
C ARG A 125 14.95 3.34 1.83
N THR A 126 14.75 4.16 2.86
CA THR A 126 15.10 3.83 4.25
C THR A 126 13.93 4.03 5.21
N HIS A 127 12.75 4.35 4.68
CA HIS A 127 11.55 4.52 5.49
C HIS A 127 11.10 3.18 6.12
N PRO A 128 10.29 3.20 7.19
CA PRO A 128 9.88 2.01 7.95
C PRO A 128 9.41 0.82 7.08
N TRP A 129 8.56 1.07 6.09
CA TRP A 129 8.07 0.00 5.20
C TRP A 129 9.13 -0.59 4.27
N ALA A 130 10.15 0.18 3.84
CA ALA A 130 11.22 -0.36 3.00
C ALA A 130 12.13 -1.29 3.80
N ARG A 131 12.45 -0.89 5.04
CA ARG A 131 13.20 -1.73 5.98
C ARG A 131 12.42 -2.99 6.34
N ALA A 132 11.12 -2.86 6.59
CA ALA A 132 10.24 -4.00 6.86
C ALA A 132 10.19 -5.00 5.70
N ASP A 133 10.15 -4.53 4.46
CA ASP A 133 10.23 -5.38 3.28
C ASP A 133 11.59 -6.10 3.19
N GLY A 134 12.71 -5.37 3.37
CA GLY A 134 14.04 -5.97 3.43
C GLY A 134 14.14 -7.05 4.52
N VAL A 135 13.63 -6.77 5.72
CA VAL A 135 13.59 -7.74 6.81
C VAL A 135 12.72 -8.93 6.45
N ALA A 136 11.51 -8.75 5.90
CA ALA A 136 10.63 -9.86 5.53
C ALA A 136 11.32 -10.85 4.59
N TRP A 137 12.10 -10.35 3.63
CA TRP A 137 12.86 -11.14 2.65
C TRP A 137 14.25 -11.60 3.13
N GLY A 138 14.67 -11.23 4.33
CA GLY A 138 15.97 -11.60 4.89
C GLY A 138 17.16 -10.85 4.28
N GLU A 139 16.88 -9.70 3.66
CA GLU A 139 17.86 -8.80 3.04
C GLU A 139 18.39 -7.76 4.05
N GLU A 140 17.68 -7.56 5.16
CA GLU A 140 18.02 -6.61 6.23
C GLU A 140 17.71 -7.21 7.61
N SER A 141 18.34 -6.67 8.65
CA SER A 141 18.04 -6.92 10.06
C SER A 141 17.84 -5.61 10.81
N VAL A 142 16.87 -5.56 11.73
CA VAL A 142 16.59 -4.38 12.56
C VAL A 142 16.34 -4.78 14.00
N ASP A 143 16.52 -3.83 14.92
CA ASP A 143 16.12 -3.99 16.31
C ASP A 143 14.61 -3.84 16.45
N ILE A 144 13.98 -4.81 17.12
CA ILE A 144 12.53 -4.83 17.33
C ILE A 144 12.21 -4.37 18.74
N VAL A 145 11.19 -3.53 18.88
CA VAL A 145 10.73 -3.07 20.19
C VAL A 145 10.33 -4.26 21.08
N PRO A 146 10.58 -4.19 22.41
CA PRO A 146 10.36 -5.33 23.30
C PRO A 146 8.96 -5.96 23.21
N ALA A 147 7.92 -5.14 22.99
CA ALA A 147 6.54 -5.60 22.87
C ALA A 147 6.32 -6.57 21.68
N LEU A 148 7.05 -6.40 20.57
CA LEU A 148 6.89 -7.21 19.36
C LEU A 148 7.96 -8.31 19.22
N ALA A 149 9.00 -8.28 20.06
CA ALA A 149 10.14 -9.19 19.96
C ALA A 149 9.78 -10.69 20.02
N PRO A 150 8.83 -11.16 20.87
CA PRO A 150 8.44 -12.57 20.89
C PRO A 150 7.80 -13.02 19.57
N LEU A 151 6.84 -12.24 19.06
CA LEU A 151 6.15 -12.53 17.81
C LEU A 151 7.12 -12.49 16.62
N TYR A 152 7.98 -11.47 16.57
CA TYR A 152 9.02 -11.36 15.55
C TYR A 152 9.94 -12.58 15.54
N SER A 153 10.44 -12.99 16.71
CA SER A 153 11.34 -14.15 16.83
C SER A 153 10.67 -15.43 16.34
N ARG A 154 9.38 -15.60 16.67
CA ARG A 154 8.58 -16.73 16.19
C ARG A 154 8.43 -16.70 14.66
N LEU A 155 8.12 -15.55 14.07
CA LEU A 155 7.99 -15.42 12.61
C LEU A 155 9.30 -15.68 11.87
N VAL A 156 10.42 -15.15 12.38
CA VAL A 156 11.75 -15.43 11.83
C VAL A 156 12.03 -16.93 11.84
N SER A 157 11.64 -17.65 12.90
CA SER A 157 11.80 -19.11 12.98
C SER A 157 10.96 -19.90 11.95
N LEU A 158 9.82 -19.35 11.51
CA LEU A 158 8.94 -19.97 10.51
C LEU A 158 9.29 -19.59 9.08
N ARG A 159 10.06 -18.51 8.88
CA ARG A 159 10.49 -18.08 7.56
C ARG A 159 11.47 -19.10 6.99
N LYS A 160 11.08 -19.69 5.86
CA LYS A 160 11.88 -20.61 5.06
C LYS A 160 12.26 -19.95 3.74
N GLU A 161 13.30 -20.45 3.10
CA GLU A 161 13.64 -20.04 1.74
C GLU A 161 12.46 -20.33 0.81
N VAL A 162 12.12 -19.35 -0.02
CA VAL A 162 11.22 -19.54 -1.15
C VAL A 162 12.12 -19.69 -2.36
N GLY A 163 11.85 -20.68 -3.21
CA GLY A 163 12.60 -20.84 -4.46
C GLY A 163 12.45 -19.63 -5.38
N VAL A 164 12.80 -19.80 -6.65
CA VAL A 164 12.69 -18.70 -7.63
C VAL A 164 11.26 -18.18 -7.70
N VAL A 165 11.08 -16.89 -7.39
CA VAL A 165 9.83 -16.14 -7.53
C VAL A 165 9.99 -15.08 -8.60
N ILE A 166 8.91 -14.82 -9.35
CA ILE A 166 8.89 -13.76 -10.36
C ILE A 166 8.62 -12.43 -9.64
N ALA A 167 9.65 -11.59 -9.52
CA ALA A 167 9.53 -10.26 -8.94
C ALA A 167 9.18 -9.22 -10.02
N GLN A 168 8.19 -8.39 -9.72
CA GLN A 168 7.73 -7.28 -10.55
C GLN A 168 7.32 -6.10 -9.67
N LEU A 169 6.90 -4.99 -10.27
CA LEU A 169 6.27 -3.92 -9.51
C LEU A 169 4.93 -4.37 -8.94
N VAL A 170 4.77 -4.17 -7.63
CA VAL A 170 3.53 -4.46 -6.90
C VAL A 170 3.15 -3.30 -6.01
N HIS A 171 1.85 -3.15 -5.74
CA HIS A 171 1.36 -2.24 -4.72
C HIS A 171 1.43 -2.91 -3.36
N GLY A 172 2.28 -2.41 -2.47
CA GLY A 172 2.50 -3.00 -1.14
C GLY A 172 1.51 -2.60 -0.05
N ASP A 173 0.40 -1.94 -0.37
CA ASP A 173 -0.54 -1.41 0.63
C ASP A 173 -1.96 -1.30 0.06
N LEU A 174 -2.62 -2.43 -0.21
CA LEU A 174 -3.89 -2.46 -0.94
C LEU A 174 -5.10 -2.10 -0.07
N SER A 175 -5.13 -2.57 1.17
CA SER A 175 -6.36 -2.66 1.99
C SER A 175 -6.96 -1.32 2.40
N GLY A 176 -6.15 -0.25 2.42
CA GLY A 176 -6.61 1.12 2.66
C GLY A 176 -6.61 2.02 1.42
N ASN A 177 -6.19 1.52 0.26
CA ASN A 177 -5.91 2.33 -0.93
C ASN A 177 -6.67 1.86 -2.18
N ILE A 178 -7.80 1.18 -1.97
CA ILE A 178 -8.75 0.86 -3.03
C ILE A 178 -10.12 1.42 -2.61
N LEU A 179 -10.69 2.28 -3.47
CA LEU A 179 -12.01 2.86 -3.26
C LEU A 179 -13.07 2.00 -3.94
N PHE A 180 -14.13 1.72 -3.19
CA PHE A 180 -15.31 1.01 -3.67
C PHE A 180 -16.48 1.96 -3.84
N SER A 181 -17.25 1.75 -4.91
CA SER A 181 -18.51 2.45 -5.18
C SER A 181 -19.42 1.53 -5.98
N ASP A 182 -20.72 1.63 -5.78
CA ASP A 182 -21.69 0.79 -6.47
C ASP A 182 -21.54 0.87 -8.00
N ASP A 183 -21.61 -0.29 -8.64
CA ASP A 183 -21.63 -0.48 -10.10
C ASP A 183 -20.46 0.13 -10.89
N LYS A 184 -19.32 0.42 -10.23
CA LYS A 184 -18.09 0.91 -10.89
C LYS A 184 -16.89 0.03 -10.54
N PRO A 185 -15.90 -0.08 -11.44
CA PRO A 185 -14.64 -0.74 -11.12
C PRO A 185 -13.96 -0.08 -9.91
N PRO A 186 -13.33 -0.87 -9.00
CA PRO A 186 -12.60 -0.32 -7.87
C PRO A 186 -11.52 0.67 -8.32
N VAL A 187 -11.30 1.73 -7.54
CA VAL A 187 -10.32 2.78 -7.87
C VAL A 187 -9.08 2.58 -7.01
N ILE A 188 -7.94 2.35 -7.65
CA ILE A 188 -6.67 2.17 -6.94
C ILE A 188 -6.02 3.54 -6.76
N ILE A 189 -5.86 3.95 -5.51
CA ILE A 189 -5.23 5.21 -5.12
C ILE A 189 -3.88 4.95 -4.46
N ASP A 190 -3.10 5.99 -4.18
CA ASP A 190 -1.93 5.94 -3.29
C ASP A 190 -0.96 4.78 -3.55
N PHE A 191 -0.67 4.54 -4.85
CA PHE A 191 0.23 3.48 -5.29
C PHE A 191 1.56 3.52 -4.54
N SER A 192 1.83 2.45 -3.81
CA SER A 192 3.04 2.26 -2.99
C SER A 192 3.91 1.18 -3.64
N PRO A 193 4.84 1.54 -4.55
CA PRO A 193 5.56 0.56 -5.36
C PRO A 193 6.58 -0.21 -4.53
N PHE A 194 6.55 -1.53 -4.63
CA PHE A 194 7.61 -2.46 -4.21
C PHE A 194 7.98 -3.36 -5.39
N TYR A 195 9.12 -4.06 -5.30
CA TYR A 195 9.55 -4.97 -6.36
C TYR A 195 9.64 -6.41 -5.86
N ARG A 196 8.50 -7.10 -5.83
CA ARG A 196 8.29 -8.44 -5.22
C ARG A 196 7.30 -9.26 -6.06
N CYS A 197 7.03 -10.50 -5.67
CA CYS A 197 5.97 -11.28 -6.32
C CYS A 197 4.57 -10.77 -5.95
N VAL A 198 3.60 -10.97 -6.84
CA VAL A 198 2.19 -10.58 -6.64
C VAL A 198 1.60 -11.25 -5.41
N ASP A 199 1.88 -12.53 -5.20
CA ASP A 199 1.38 -13.31 -4.07
C ASP A 199 1.80 -12.72 -2.72
N TYR A 200 2.94 -12.03 -2.65
CA TYR A 200 3.37 -11.31 -1.45
C TYR A 200 2.49 -10.08 -1.18
N ALA A 201 2.18 -9.28 -2.21
CA ALA A 201 1.29 -8.13 -2.06
C ALA A 201 -0.15 -8.57 -1.70
N VAL A 202 -0.62 -9.67 -2.28
CA VAL A 202 -1.89 -10.31 -1.92
C VAL A 202 -1.87 -10.79 -0.46
N ALA A 203 -0.78 -11.44 -0.03
CA ALA A 203 -0.64 -11.88 1.35
C ALA A 203 -0.64 -10.72 2.35
N ILE A 204 -0.05 -9.56 2.02
CA ILE A 204 -0.15 -8.35 2.85
C ILE A 204 -1.61 -7.97 3.06
N ALA A 205 -2.42 -7.93 2.00
CA ALA A 205 -3.84 -7.62 2.12
C ALA A 205 -4.65 -8.66 2.91
N VAL A 206 -4.30 -9.95 2.82
CA VAL A 206 -4.88 -11.00 3.68
C VAL A 206 -4.54 -10.74 5.15
N VAL A 207 -3.28 -10.42 5.45
CA VAL A 207 -2.84 -10.08 6.82
C VAL A 207 -3.60 -8.89 7.35
N ASP A 208 -3.76 -7.83 6.55
CA ASP A 208 -4.51 -6.63 6.95
C ASP A 208 -5.98 -6.97 7.23
N GLY A 209 -6.62 -7.77 6.36
CA GLY A 209 -8.00 -8.19 6.53
C GLY A 209 -8.24 -8.83 7.89
N ILE A 210 -7.36 -9.75 8.30
CA ILE A 210 -7.47 -10.45 9.58
C ILE A 210 -7.04 -9.57 10.77
N ALA A 211 -5.93 -8.84 10.63
CA ALA A 211 -5.34 -8.08 11.73
C ALA A 211 -6.08 -6.78 12.01
N ASP A 212 -6.34 -5.98 10.97
CA ASP A 212 -6.81 -4.60 11.08
C ASP A 212 -8.32 -4.49 10.89
N PHE A 213 -8.87 -5.24 9.92
CA PHE A 213 -10.30 -5.24 9.61
C PHE A 213 -11.10 -6.30 10.39
N GLY A 214 -10.43 -7.30 10.97
CA GLY A 214 -11.06 -8.28 11.85
C GLY A 214 -11.85 -9.37 11.12
N GLU A 215 -11.55 -9.58 9.85
CA GLU A 215 -12.23 -10.54 8.99
C GLU A 215 -11.90 -11.98 9.37
N GLY A 216 -12.81 -12.90 9.02
CA GLY A 216 -12.60 -14.33 9.22
C GLY A 216 -11.56 -14.89 8.23
N GLU A 217 -10.70 -15.80 8.70
CA GLU A 217 -9.62 -16.35 7.87
C GLU A 217 -10.12 -16.98 6.56
N GLU A 218 -11.25 -17.71 6.60
CA GLU A 218 -11.81 -18.42 5.44
C GLU A 218 -12.29 -17.45 4.36
N GLU A 219 -12.87 -16.31 4.77
CA GLU A 219 -13.38 -15.28 3.87
C GLU A 219 -12.25 -14.63 3.09
N VAL A 220 -11.25 -14.08 3.79
CA VAL A 220 -10.15 -13.35 3.14
C VAL A 220 -9.24 -14.30 2.38
N LEU A 221 -8.94 -15.49 2.90
CA LEU A 221 -8.13 -16.48 2.17
C LEU A 221 -8.86 -16.99 0.92
N GLY A 222 -10.17 -17.27 1.03
CA GLY A 222 -11.00 -17.67 -0.09
C GLY A 222 -11.01 -16.64 -1.21
N ALA A 223 -11.34 -15.38 -0.87
CA ALA A 223 -11.36 -14.26 -1.82
C ALA A 223 -9.97 -13.99 -2.43
N SER A 224 -8.91 -14.17 -1.63
CA SER A 224 -7.54 -13.94 -2.09
C SER A 224 -7.08 -14.93 -3.15
N GLY A 225 -7.66 -16.13 -3.23
CA GLY A 225 -7.17 -17.19 -4.12
C GLY A 225 -5.70 -17.60 -3.90
N LEU A 226 -5.06 -17.14 -2.82
CA LEU A 226 -3.66 -17.42 -2.50
C LEU A 226 -3.45 -18.91 -2.15
N GLY A 227 -4.48 -19.55 -1.60
CA GLY A 227 -4.44 -20.92 -1.11
C GLY A 227 -3.64 -21.06 0.19
N THR A 228 -3.36 -22.31 0.59
CA THR A 228 -2.71 -22.64 1.87
C THR A 228 -1.50 -23.56 1.70
N GLY A 229 -0.99 -23.68 0.46
CA GLY A 229 0.23 -24.44 0.18
C GLY A 229 1.49 -23.77 0.73
N ARG A 230 2.62 -24.50 0.69
CA ARG A 230 3.91 -24.01 1.24
C ARG A 230 4.30 -22.60 0.75
N HIS A 231 4.07 -22.28 -0.53
CA HIS A 231 4.36 -20.95 -1.07
C HIS A 231 3.49 -19.86 -0.41
N ALA A 232 2.17 -20.07 -0.40
CA ALA A 232 1.20 -19.16 0.19
C ALA A 232 1.49 -18.89 1.67
N VAL A 233 1.75 -19.94 2.45
CA VAL A 233 2.12 -19.82 3.87
C VAL A 233 3.39 -18.99 4.04
N GLN A 234 4.37 -19.16 3.17
CA GLN A 234 5.60 -18.37 3.20
C GLN A 234 5.40 -16.91 2.78
N MET A 235 4.38 -16.60 1.98
CA MET A 235 3.97 -15.22 1.70
C MET A 235 3.27 -14.60 2.92
N LEU A 236 2.41 -15.35 3.62
CA LEU A 236 1.77 -14.89 4.87
C LEU A 236 2.78 -14.63 5.98
N VAL A 237 3.79 -15.50 6.16
CA VAL A 237 4.88 -15.27 7.12
C VAL A 237 5.62 -13.97 6.81
N ARG A 238 5.96 -13.73 5.54
CA ARG A 238 6.65 -12.50 5.11
C ARG A 238 5.76 -11.27 5.27
N ALA A 239 4.48 -11.38 4.95
CA ALA A 239 3.52 -10.30 5.08
C ALA A 239 3.31 -9.90 6.55
N LEU A 240 3.22 -10.87 7.46
CA LEU A 240 3.13 -10.57 8.88
C LEU A 240 4.45 -10.02 9.44
N LEU A 241 5.61 -10.54 9.00
CA LEU A 241 6.92 -9.92 9.31
C LEU A 241 6.95 -8.45 8.87
N PHE A 242 6.50 -8.16 7.65
CA PHE A 242 6.43 -6.79 7.13
C PHE A 242 5.60 -5.87 8.03
N ARG A 243 4.38 -6.28 8.42
CA ARG A 243 3.53 -5.46 9.30
C ARG A 243 4.11 -5.30 10.70
N VAL A 244 4.63 -6.38 11.31
CA VAL A 244 5.27 -6.34 12.63
C VAL A 244 6.49 -5.42 12.65
N VAL A 245 7.37 -5.54 11.65
CA VAL A 245 8.60 -4.74 11.57
C VAL A 245 8.26 -3.27 11.29
N ALA A 246 7.38 -3.00 10.31
CA ALA A 246 6.94 -1.64 10.01
C ALA A 246 6.33 -0.97 11.25
N ARG A 247 5.52 -1.72 12.01
CA ARG A 247 4.92 -1.20 13.24
C ARG A 247 5.94 -0.89 14.33
N SER A 248 6.96 -1.73 14.49
CA SER A 248 8.08 -1.52 15.41
C SER A 248 8.82 -0.22 15.09
N GLU A 249 9.20 -0.04 13.82
CA GLU A 249 9.88 1.17 13.33
C GLU A 249 9.04 2.44 13.49
N LEU A 250 7.70 2.31 13.48
CA LEU A 250 6.76 3.42 13.61
C LEU A 250 6.39 3.76 15.06
N VAL A 251 6.89 3.07 16.10
CA VAL A 251 6.55 3.36 17.51
C VAL A 251 6.84 4.80 17.90
N GLY A 252 7.93 5.40 17.39
CA GLY A 252 8.27 6.80 17.68
C GLY A 252 7.27 7.82 17.13
N VAL A 253 6.45 7.43 16.15
CA VAL A 253 5.46 8.31 15.47
C VAL A 253 4.03 7.95 15.86
N MET A 254 3.71 6.65 15.93
CA MET A 254 2.37 6.12 16.20
C MET A 254 2.12 5.80 17.68
N GLY A 255 3.16 5.88 18.53
CA GLY A 255 3.09 5.49 19.93
C GLY A 255 3.24 3.97 20.15
N GLU A 256 3.03 3.55 21.40
CA GLU A 256 3.15 2.15 21.82
C GLU A 256 2.17 1.22 21.09
N VAL A 257 2.55 -0.05 20.96
CA VAL A 257 1.72 -1.08 20.31
C VAL A 257 0.49 -1.36 21.16
N GLY A 258 -0.69 -1.13 20.60
CA GLY A 258 -1.94 -1.27 21.33
C GLY A 258 -2.39 -2.73 21.47
N ALA A 259 -3.17 -3.04 22.50
CA ALA A 259 -3.67 -4.39 22.73
C ALA A 259 -4.56 -4.93 21.59
N ARG A 260 -5.31 -4.04 20.90
CA ARG A 260 -6.11 -4.43 19.72
C ARG A 260 -5.22 -4.87 18.56
N GLU A 261 -4.16 -4.11 18.31
CA GLU A 261 -3.21 -4.36 17.23
C GLU A 261 -2.42 -5.66 17.47
N MET A 262 -1.93 -5.86 18.70
CA MET A 262 -1.25 -7.10 19.08
C MET A 262 -2.15 -8.33 18.85
N ARG A 263 -3.42 -8.27 19.27
CA ARG A 263 -4.40 -9.35 19.02
C ARG A 263 -4.62 -9.61 17.53
N GLY A 264 -4.60 -8.57 16.71
CA GLY A 264 -4.68 -8.70 15.25
C GLY A 264 -3.52 -9.53 14.70
N PHE A 265 -2.29 -9.19 15.09
CA PHE A 265 -1.10 -9.95 14.69
C PHE A 265 -1.11 -11.39 15.23
N GLU A 266 -1.52 -11.61 16.48
CA GLU A 266 -1.64 -12.95 17.07
C GLU A 266 -2.68 -13.82 16.35
N ARG A 267 -3.80 -13.24 15.88
CA ARG A 267 -4.77 -13.97 15.06
C ARG A 267 -4.14 -14.45 13.76
N VAL A 268 -3.44 -13.57 13.04
CA VAL A 268 -2.74 -13.93 11.79
C VAL A 268 -1.69 -15.00 12.06
N MET A 269 -0.93 -14.89 13.16
CA MET A 269 0.03 -15.90 13.58
C MET A 269 -0.65 -17.26 13.77
N GLY A 270 -1.80 -17.30 14.45
CA GLY A 270 -2.59 -18.52 14.62
C GLY A 270 -3.08 -19.13 13.30
N VAL A 271 -3.39 -18.30 12.28
CA VAL A 271 -3.70 -18.80 10.93
C VAL A 271 -2.48 -19.46 10.31
N ILE A 272 -1.31 -18.81 10.36
CA ILE A 272 -0.05 -19.34 9.81
C ILE A 272 0.28 -20.69 10.47
N GLU A 273 0.13 -20.81 11.79
CA GLU A 273 0.50 -22.01 12.54
C GLU A 273 -0.34 -23.25 12.19
N LYS A 274 -1.52 -23.08 11.58
CA LYS A 274 -2.33 -24.20 11.07
C LYS A 274 -1.71 -24.91 9.88
N TYR A 275 -0.76 -24.27 9.18
CA TYR A 275 -0.29 -24.70 7.85
C TYR A 275 1.23 -24.84 7.73
N VAL A 276 2.00 -24.73 8.84
CA VAL A 276 3.48 -24.79 8.87
C VAL A 276 4.07 -26.14 9.28
#